data_AF-A0A6G2DE55-F1
#
_entry.id   AF-A0A6G2DE55-F1
#
_cell.length_a   1.000
_cell.length_b   1.000
_cell.length_c   1.000
_cell.angle_alpha   90.00
_cell.angle_beta   90.00
_cell.angle_gamma   90.00
#
_symmetry.space_group_name_H-M   'P 1'
#
loop_
_entity.id
_entity.type
_entity.pdbx_description
1 polymer ?
#
loop_
_entity_poly.entity_id
_entity_poly.type
_entity_poly.pdbx_seq_one_letter_code
_entity_poly.pdbx_strand_id
1 'polypeptide(L)'
;PLAALPDAWSTGSVSGLMARGHFEVSMSWEDKKLLQLTILSRSGGDLRVSYPDIEKSVIKMNQEKIKAKCMGKDCISVATAEGDLVQFYF
;
A
#
# COMPACT_ATOMS: atom_id res chain seq x y z
N PRO A 1 -4.46 -5.38 10.85
CA PRO A 1 -4.35 -4.61 12.11
C PRO A 1 -3.20 -3.60 11.98
N LEU A 2 -3.50 -2.29 11.98
CA LEU A 2 -2.48 -1.24 12.00
C LEU A 2 -1.86 -1.18 13.39
N ALA A 3 -0.55 -1.47 13.48
CA ALA A 3 0.13 -1.81 14.73
C ALA A 3 0.26 -0.68 15.78
N ALA A 4 -0.22 0.53 15.50
CA ALA A 4 0.01 1.69 16.36
C ALA A 4 -1.09 2.77 16.30
N LEU A 5 -2.34 2.41 16.00
CA LEU A 5 -3.43 3.39 15.99
C LEU A 5 -4.04 3.54 17.39
N PRO A 6 -4.03 4.73 18.02
CA PRO A 6 -4.78 4.97 19.25
C PRO A 6 -6.28 4.75 18.99
N ASP A 7 -7.02 4.27 19.99
CA ASP A 7 -8.48 4.07 19.90
C ASP A 7 -9.24 5.35 19.47
N ALA A 8 -8.64 6.52 19.65
CA ALA A 8 -9.21 7.83 19.31
C ALA A 8 -9.27 8.14 17.79
N TRP A 9 -8.54 7.42 16.92
CA TRP A 9 -8.48 7.72 15.48
C TRP A 9 -9.27 6.72 14.65
N SER A 10 -10.58 6.67 14.87
CA SER A 10 -11.49 5.76 14.14
C SER A 10 -11.34 5.89 12.62
N THR A 11 -11.23 7.12 12.12
CA THR A 11 -11.05 7.45 10.70
C THR A 11 -9.89 8.42 10.54
N GLY A 12 -9.18 8.31 9.42
CA GLY A 12 -8.10 9.23 9.10
C GLY A 12 -7.47 8.95 7.76
N SER A 13 -6.59 9.88 7.35
CA SER A 13 -5.74 9.71 6.20
C SER A 13 -4.37 10.31 6.48
N VAL A 14 -3.36 9.75 5.85
CA VAL A 14 -2.01 10.30 5.82
C VAL A 14 -1.51 10.25 4.39
N SER A 15 -0.79 11.28 3.98
CA SER A 15 -0.20 11.39 2.66
C SER A 15 1.20 11.98 2.74
N GLY A 16 2.02 11.71 1.73
CA GLY A 16 3.38 12.22 1.62
C GLY A 16 4.40 11.53 2.54
N LEU A 17 4.09 10.32 3.06
CA LEU A 17 5.07 9.54 3.82
C LEU A 17 6.13 8.98 2.87
N MET A 18 7.40 9.21 3.15
CA MET A 18 8.48 8.67 2.33
C MET A 18 9.01 7.37 2.94
N ALA A 19 8.85 6.27 2.21
CA ALA A 19 9.43 4.98 2.54
C ALA A 19 10.80 4.79 1.85
N ARG A 20 11.59 3.85 2.38
CA ARG A 20 12.91 3.49 1.81
C ARG A 20 12.75 3.05 0.36
N GLY A 21 13.65 3.50 -0.51
CA GLY A 21 13.57 3.27 -1.95
C GLY A 21 12.86 4.38 -2.73
N HIS A 22 12.68 5.57 -2.14
CA HIS A 22 11.98 6.70 -2.78
C HIS A 22 10.53 6.37 -3.17
N PHE A 23 9.84 5.64 -2.30
CA PHE A 23 8.41 5.39 -2.44
C PHE A 23 7.64 6.40 -1.59
N GLU A 24 6.78 7.18 -2.24
CA GLU A 24 5.85 8.06 -1.55
C GLU A 24 4.57 7.29 -1.25
N VAL A 25 4.15 7.28 0.01
CA VAL A 25 3.08 6.46 0.54
C VAL A 25 1.97 7.35 1.07
N SER A 26 0.74 7.04 0.70
CA SER A 26 -0.47 7.65 1.20
C SER A 26 -1.47 6.55 1.58
N MET A 27 -2.11 6.66 2.73
CA MET A 27 -3.10 5.68 3.18
C MET A 27 -4.27 6.33 3.89
N SER A 28 -5.45 5.75 3.72
CA SER A 28 -6.67 6.10 4.43
C SER A 28 -7.22 4.90 5.18
N TRP A 29 -7.81 5.15 6.33
CA TRP A 29 -8.41 4.12 7.18
C TRP A 29 -9.72 4.61 7.79
N GLU A 30 -10.61 3.65 8.03
CA GLU A 30 -11.89 3.82 8.70
C GLU A 30 -12.15 2.58 9.56
N ASP A 31 -12.75 2.78 10.73
CA ASP A 31 -12.95 1.74 11.75
C ASP A 31 -11.69 0.92 12.04
N LYS A 32 -10.52 1.59 12.07
CA LYS A 32 -9.18 0.98 12.27
C LYS A 32 -8.78 -0.03 11.19
N LYS A 33 -9.46 -0.03 10.05
CA LYS A 33 -9.14 -0.82 8.87
C LYS A 33 -8.66 0.09 7.75
N LEU A 34 -7.58 -0.30 7.07
CA LEU A 34 -7.14 0.41 5.88
C LEU A 34 -8.25 0.32 4.82
N LEU A 35 -8.64 1.46 4.24
CA LEU A 35 -9.55 1.52 3.10
C LEU A 35 -8.77 1.53 1.80
N GLN A 36 -7.74 2.36 1.75
CA GLN A 36 -6.92 2.56 0.57
C GLN A 36 -5.47 2.80 0.95
N LEU A 37 -4.56 2.22 0.17
CA LEU A 37 -3.13 2.50 0.20
C LEU A 37 -2.70 2.89 -1.22
N THR A 38 -2.02 4.01 -1.36
CA THR A 38 -1.46 4.49 -2.62
C THR A 38 0.03 4.67 -2.44
N ILE A 39 0.81 4.09 -3.35
CA ILE A 39 2.26 4.14 -3.34
C ILE A 39 2.71 4.65 -4.70
N LEU A 40 3.39 5.79 -4.71
CA LEU A 40 4.04 6.36 -5.88
C LEU A 40 5.52 5.98 -5.86
N SER A 41 5.94 5.24 -6.87
CA SER A 41 7.33 4.90 -7.09
C SER A 41 8.05 6.07 -7.77
N ARG A 42 8.96 6.74 -7.07
CA ARG A 42 9.73 7.85 -7.66
C ARG A 42 11.08 7.44 -8.24
N SER A 43 11.52 6.21 -7.98
CA SER A 43 12.82 5.72 -8.44
C SER A 43 12.72 4.38 -9.18
N GLY A 44 11.54 3.74 -9.21
CA GLY A 44 11.39 2.36 -9.66
C GLY A 44 11.96 1.34 -8.66
N GLY A 45 11.85 0.06 -9.03
CA GLY A 45 12.34 -1.08 -8.26
C GLY A 45 11.24 -1.99 -7.74
N ASP A 46 11.65 -2.94 -6.91
CA ASP A 46 10.74 -3.90 -6.29
C ASP A 46 10.03 -3.27 -5.09
N LEU A 47 8.77 -2.90 -5.28
CA LEU A 47 7.90 -2.49 -4.20
C LEU A 47 7.46 -3.71 -3.40
N ARG A 48 7.83 -3.77 -2.12
CA ARG A 48 7.35 -4.80 -1.19
C ARG A 48 6.42 -4.18 -0.17
N VAL A 49 5.23 -4.76 -0.05
CA VAL A 49 4.21 -4.31 0.90
C VAL A 49 3.87 -5.49 1.81
N SER A 50 3.93 -5.23 3.12
CA SER A 50 3.49 -6.17 4.14
C SER A 50 2.30 -5.59 4.88
N TYR A 51 1.15 -6.24 4.74
CA TYR A 51 -0.08 -5.88 5.43
C TYR A 51 -0.98 -7.11 5.56
N PRO A 52 -1.69 -7.27 6.70
CA PRO A 52 -2.58 -8.41 6.93
C PRO A 52 -3.66 -8.53 5.84
N ASP A 53 -3.85 -9.72 5.28
CA ASP A 53 -4.81 -10.00 4.20
C ASP A 53 -4.58 -9.20 2.90
N ILE A 54 -3.38 -8.64 2.68
CA ILE A 54 -3.09 -7.86 1.46
C ILE A 54 -3.25 -8.65 0.16
N GLU A 55 -3.12 -9.97 0.22
CA GLU A 55 -3.41 -10.88 -0.89
C GLU A 55 -4.87 -10.85 -1.37
N LYS A 56 -5.81 -10.45 -0.51
CA LYS A 56 -7.23 -10.28 -0.86
C LYS A 56 -7.55 -8.88 -1.40
N SER A 57 -6.61 -7.94 -1.25
CA SER A 57 -6.80 -6.57 -1.72
C SER A 57 -6.80 -6.50 -3.25
N VAL A 58 -7.54 -5.55 -3.80
CA VAL A 58 -7.51 -5.25 -5.23
C VAL A 58 -6.34 -4.31 -5.51
N ILE A 59 -5.37 -4.80 -6.27
CA ILE A 59 -4.16 -4.06 -6.61
C ILE A 59 -4.35 -3.47 -8.01
N LYS A 60 -4.21 -2.15 -8.12
CA LYS A 60 -4.18 -1.42 -9.38
C LYS A 60 -2.83 -0.74 -9.55
N MET A 61 -2.18 -0.94 -10.68
CA MET A 61 -0.97 -0.22 -11.07
C MET A 61 -1.31 0.63 -12.29
N ASN A 62 -1.09 1.94 -12.22
CA ASN A 62 -1.41 2.88 -13.31
C ASN A 62 -2.85 2.72 -13.83
N GLN A 63 -3.82 2.57 -12.91
CA GLN A 63 -5.24 2.34 -13.19
C GLN A 63 -5.60 0.95 -13.76
N GLU A 64 -4.62 0.07 -14.02
CA GLU A 64 -4.83 -1.31 -14.47
C GLU A 64 -4.78 -2.29 -13.29
N LYS A 65 -5.69 -3.27 -13.25
CA LYS A 65 -5.65 -4.32 -12.22
C LYS A 65 -4.52 -5.29 -12.52
N ILE A 66 -3.61 -5.47 -11.58
CA ILE A 66 -2.49 -6.41 -11.70
C ILE A 66 -2.57 -7.51 -10.64
N LYS A 67 -2.00 -8.67 -10.94
CA LYS A 67 -1.72 -9.69 -9.93
C LYS A 67 -0.32 -9.42 -9.36
N ALA A 68 -0.24 -9.09 -8.08
CA ALA A 68 1.05 -9.01 -7.39
C ALA A 68 1.62 -10.41 -7.14
N LYS A 69 2.93 -10.50 -6.99
CA LYS A 69 3.62 -11.73 -6.62
C LYS A 69 3.56 -11.88 -5.11
N CYS A 70 2.77 -12.83 -4.60
CA CYS A 70 2.74 -13.16 -3.17
C CYS A 70 4.04 -13.86 -2.78
N MET A 71 4.78 -13.29 -1.82
CA MET A 71 6.04 -13.88 -1.33
C MET A 71 5.91 -14.57 0.03
N GLY A 72 4.71 -14.60 0.61
CA GLY A 72 4.41 -15.25 1.89
C GLY A 72 3.07 -14.78 2.44
N LYS A 73 2.74 -15.23 3.65
CA LYS A 73 1.55 -14.76 4.38
C LYS A 73 1.71 -13.26 4.68
N ASP A 74 0.74 -12.45 4.28
CA ASP A 74 0.69 -10.99 4.49
C ASP A 74 1.79 -10.16 3.79
N CYS A 75 2.46 -10.72 2.76
CA CYS A 75 3.56 -10.06 2.04
C CYS A 75 3.46 -10.24 0.51
N ILE A 76 3.45 -9.12 -0.22
CA ILE A 76 3.46 -9.09 -1.68
C ILE A 76 4.61 -8.26 -2.22
N SER A 77 5.05 -8.59 -3.43
CA SER A 77 6.01 -7.80 -4.22
C SER A 77 5.43 -7.43 -5.57
N VAL A 78 5.62 -6.18 -5.97
CA VAL A 78 5.25 -5.63 -7.27
C VAL A 78 6.50 -4.96 -7.86
N ALA A 79 6.88 -5.33 -9.07
CA ALA A 79 7.92 -4.62 -9.79
C ALA A 79 7.33 -3.30 -10.32
N THR A 80 7.98 -2.19 -10.00
CA THR A 80 7.53 -0.84 -10.37
C THR A 80 8.64 -0.10 -11.13
N ALA A 81 8.26 0.79 -12.03
CA ALA A 81 9.13 1.76 -12.66
C ALA A 81 9.02 3.14 -11.97
N GLU A 82 9.88 4.06 -12.35
CA GLU A 82 9.76 5.46 -11.94
C GLU A 82 8.46 6.06 -12.53
N GLY A 83 7.66 6.70 -11.68
CA GLY A 83 6.37 7.27 -12.03
C GLY A 83 5.18 6.32 -11.84
N ASP A 84 5.42 5.05 -11.54
CA ASP A 84 4.34 4.09 -11.34
C ASP A 84 3.55 4.38 -10.07
N LEU A 85 2.23 4.38 -10.19
CA LEU A 85 1.30 4.58 -9.10
C LEU A 85 0.56 3.27 -8.80
N VAL A 86 0.84 2.70 -7.63
CA VAL A 86 0.24 1.45 -7.16
C VAL A 86 -0.80 1.74 -6.08
N GLN A 87 -2.03 1.31 -6.29
CA GLN A 87 -3.15 1.50 -5.39
C GLN A 87 -3.68 0.14 -4.92
N PHE A 88 -3.86 0.01 -3.61
CA PHE A 88 -4.45 -1.15 -2.97
C PHE A 88 -5.79 -0.74 -2.38
N TYR A 89 -6.82 -1.51 -2.67
CA TYR A 89 -8.16 -1.35 -2.14
C TYR A 89 -8.49 -2.58 -1.30
N PHE A 90 -8.84 -2.35 -0.04
CA PHE A 90 -9.12 -3.39 0.95
C PHE A 90 -10.62 -3.57 1.19
#